data_AF-A0A0M2LKD3-F1
#
_entry.id   AF-A0A0M2LKD3-F1
#
_cell.length_a   1.000
_cell.length_b   1.000
_cell.length_c   1.000
_cell.angle_alpha   90.00
_cell.angle_beta   90.00
_cell.angle_gamma   90.00
#
_symmetry.space_group_name_H-M   'P 1'
#
loop_
_entity.id
_entity.type
_entity.pdbx_description
1 polymer ?
#
loop_
_entity_poly.entity_id
_entity_poly.type
_entity_poly.pdbx_seq_one_letter_code
_entity_poly.pdbx_strand_id
1 'polypeptide(L)'
;MRASVAGLLLAASPAVAQEAPDDPSCANVRVAIPAELAAWSKQTPVAAGIKAGGGASVTPGQALLVALHPANLVTLAPVPKENGGHAGTLTLTVQEAGNYRVALGGRAWVDLVDKGRALSSSAHGHGPKCTGIRKMVDYTLKPGRYTIQLSGSQADNMPLLVAKVG
;
A
#
# COMPACT_ATOMS: atom_id res chain seq x y z
N MET A 1 53.10 -17.98 27.36
CA MET A 1 52.00 -17.08 26.97
C MET A 1 51.33 -17.65 25.73
N ARG A 2 50.09 -18.13 25.82
CA ARG A 2 49.30 -18.59 24.66
C ARG A 2 48.28 -17.51 24.35
N ALA A 3 48.38 -16.94 23.15
CA ALA A 3 47.44 -15.96 22.61
C ALA A 3 46.17 -16.68 22.15
N SER A 4 45.01 -16.22 22.61
CA SER A 4 43.71 -16.67 22.13
C SER A 4 43.12 -15.58 21.24
N VAL A 5 42.96 -15.89 19.95
CA VAL A 5 42.16 -15.11 19.00
C VAL A 5 40.80 -15.81 18.91
N ALA A 6 39.74 -15.16 19.38
CA ALA A 6 38.37 -15.65 19.25
C ALA A 6 37.66 -14.84 18.15
N GLY A 7 37.29 -15.52 17.07
CA GLY A 7 36.64 -14.94 15.90
C GLY A 7 35.19 -14.55 16.16
N LEU A 8 34.80 -13.39 15.63
CA LEU A 8 33.43 -12.87 15.65
C LEU A 8 32.62 -13.55 14.53
N LEU A 9 31.60 -14.33 14.90
CA LEU A 9 30.61 -14.89 13.97
C LEU A 9 29.49 -13.87 13.75
N LEU A 10 29.40 -13.30 12.54
CA LEU A 10 28.24 -12.53 12.09
C LEU A 10 27.07 -13.49 11.82
N ALA A 11 26.05 -13.45 12.67
CA ALA A 11 24.78 -14.13 12.42
C ALA A 11 23.98 -13.33 11.37
N ALA A 12 23.76 -13.92 10.20
CA ALA A 12 22.83 -13.41 9.20
C ALA A 12 21.40 -13.77 9.65
N SER A 13 20.58 -12.75 9.95
CA SER A 13 19.16 -12.94 10.26
C SER A 13 18.40 -13.43 9.02
N PRO A 14 17.43 -14.34 9.16
CA PRO A 14 16.60 -14.76 8.05
C PRO A 14 15.66 -13.62 7.67
N ALA A 15 15.60 -13.29 6.38
CA ALA A 15 14.55 -12.47 5.83
C ALA A 15 13.23 -13.24 5.97
N VAL A 16 12.30 -12.72 6.78
CA VAL A 16 10.92 -13.22 6.83
C VAL A 16 10.26 -12.92 5.49
N ALA A 17 10.12 -13.94 4.66
CA ALA A 17 9.26 -13.92 3.49
C ALA A 17 7.82 -13.66 3.96
N GLN A 18 7.15 -12.69 3.36
CA GLN A 18 5.79 -12.33 3.69
C GLN A 18 4.85 -13.45 3.26
N GLU A 19 4.05 -13.96 4.19
CA GLU A 19 2.99 -14.92 3.90
C GLU A 19 1.98 -14.27 2.95
N ALA A 20 1.92 -14.79 1.71
CA ALA A 20 0.77 -14.56 0.85
C ALA A 20 -0.48 -15.10 1.58
N PRO A 21 -1.66 -14.52 1.37
CA PRO A 21 -2.87 -15.00 2.03
C PRO A 21 -3.25 -16.38 1.47
N ASP A 22 -2.74 -17.43 2.11
CA ASP A 22 -3.03 -18.82 1.80
C ASP A 22 -4.30 -19.25 2.55
N ASP A 23 -5.44 -18.62 2.25
CA ASP A 23 -6.75 -19.15 2.66
C ASP A 23 -6.93 -20.50 1.94
N PRO A 24 -7.00 -21.65 2.64
CA PRO A 24 -7.12 -22.96 2.00
C PRO A 24 -8.40 -23.08 1.15
N SER A 25 -9.42 -22.28 1.47
CA SER A 25 -10.67 -22.21 0.69
C SER A 25 -10.48 -21.56 -0.70
N CYS A 26 -9.31 -20.96 -0.96
CA CYS A 26 -8.94 -20.38 -2.24
C CYS A 26 -8.15 -21.32 -3.16
N ALA A 27 -7.70 -22.49 -2.67
CA ALA A 27 -6.85 -23.41 -3.43
C ALA A 27 -7.45 -23.86 -4.78
N ASN A 28 -8.78 -23.95 -4.86
CA ASN A 28 -9.50 -24.42 -6.07
C ASN A 28 -10.47 -23.36 -6.63
N VAL A 29 -10.34 -22.09 -6.21
CA VAL A 29 -11.22 -21.02 -6.67
C VAL A 29 -10.66 -20.39 -7.94
N ARG A 30 -11.46 -20.37 -9.00
CA ARG A 30 -11.17 -19.53 -10.16
C ARG A 30 -11.38 -18.06 -9.77
N VAL A 31 -10.28 -17.34 -9.62
CA VAL A 31 -10.30 -15.92 -9.24
C VAL A 31 -10.95 -15.10 -10.36
N ALA A 32 -12.01 -14.38 -10.03
CA ALA A 32 -12.62 -13.39 -10.90
C ALA A 32 -12.21 -12.00 -10.40
N ILE A 33 -11.23 -11.39 -11.07
CA ILE A 33 -10.85 -10.00 -10.84
C ILE A 33 -11.70 -9.13 -11.78
N PRO A 34 -12.49 -8.17 -11.26
CA PRO A 34 -13.19 -7.19 -12.08
C PRO A 34 -12.25 -6.47 -13.05
N ALA A 35 -12.74 -6.06 -14.22
CA ALA A 35 -11.90 -5.51 -15.29
C ALA A 35 -11.07 -4.30 -14.83
N GLU A 36 -11.66 -3.44 -14.01
CA GLU A 36 -11.03 -2.25 -13.44
C GLU A 36 -9.87 -2.58 -12.47
N LEU A 37 -9.83 -3.81 -11.95
CA LEU A 37 -8.77 -4.31 -11.07
C LEU A 37 -7.83 -5.30 -11.77
N ALA A 38 -7.99 -5.57 -13.08
CA ALA A 38 -7.26 -6.63 -13.79
C ALA A 38 -5.72 -6.51 -13.69
N ALA A 39 -5.21 -5.28 -13.57
CA ALA A 39 -3.78 -5.02 -13.39
C ALA A 39 -3.21 -5.49 -12.03
N TRP A 40 -4.07 -5.84 -11.06
CA TRP A 40 -3.68 -6.27 -9.71
C TRP A 40 -2.62 -7.37 -9.67
N SER A 41 -2.67 -8.29 -10.63
CA SER A 41 -1.74 -9.42 -10.75
C SER A 41 -0.33 -9.04 -11.20
N LYS A 42 -0.10 -7.80 -11.65
CA LYS A 42 1.17 -7.32 -12.21
C LYS A 42 1.69 -6.12 -11.41
N GLN A 43 2.23 -6.40 -10.24
CA GLN A 43 2.71 -5.37 -9.32
C GLN A 43 4.13 -4.93 -9.69
N THR A 44 4.32 -3.63 -9.87
CA THR A 44 5.66 -3.05 -10.06
C THR A 44 6.23 -2.59 -8.72
N PRO A 45 7.42 -3.05 -8.30
CA PRO A 45 8.05 -2.57 -7.07
C PRO A 45 8.37 -1.08 -7.12
N VAL A 46 8.03 -0.35 -6.06
CA VAL A 46 8.30 1.08 -5.91
C VAL A 46 8.61 1.44 -4.46
N ALA A 47 9.24 2.60 -4.22
CA ALA A 47 9.46 3.11 -2.88
C ALA A 47 8.41 4.17 -2.49
N ALA A 48 7.92 4.10 -1.25
CA ALA A 48 7.16 5.19 -0.65
C ALA A 48 8.08 6.36 -0.24
N GLY A 49 7.49 7.55 -0.13
CA GLY A 49 8.12 8.72 0.46
C GLY A 49 7.91 8.79 1.95
N ILE A 50 8.81 9.46 2.66
CA ILE A 50 8.69 9.73 4.11
C ILE A 50 7.87 10.98 4.44
N LYS A 51 7.40 11.74 3.44
CA LYS A 51 6.56 12.93 3.58
C LYS A 51 5.86 13.25 2.26
N ALA A 52 4.79 14.03 2.32
CA ALA A 52 4.04 14.47 1.15
C ALA A 52 4.95 15.03 0.04
N GLY A 53 4.65 14.65 -1.22
CA GLY A 53 5.46 14.98 -2.39
C GLY A 53 6.67 14.08 -2.61
N GLY A 54 6.99 13.18 -1.68
CA GLY A 54 7.97 12.11 -1.87
C GLY A 54 7.33 10.81 -2.39
N GLY A 55 8.19 9.83 -2.68
CA GLY A 55 7.79 8.50 -3.13
C GLY A 55 7.39 8.43 -4.59
N ALA A 56 6.92 7.26 -5.00
CA ALA A 56 6.48 7.02 -6.37
C ALA A 56 5.17 7.76 -6.71
N SER A 57 5.04 8.03 -8.01
CA SER A 57 3.77 8.48 -8.60
C SER A 57 2.87 7.28 -8.87
N VAL A 58 1.57 7.45 -8.67
CA VAL A 58 0.53 6.48 -8.94
C VAL A 58 -0.30 6.98 -10.11
N THR A 59 -0.31 6.19 -11.18
CA THR A 59 -1.22 6.36 -12.31
C THR A 59 -2.38 5.37 -12.16
N PRO A 60 -3.65 5.81 -12.26
CA PRO A 60 -4.77 4.89 -12.23
C PRO A 60 -4.64 3.76 -13.26
N GLY A 61 -4.97 2.53 -12.86
CA GLY A 61 -4.85 1.33 -13.68
C GLY A 61 -3.51 0.58 -13.57
N GLN A 62 -2.57 1.06 -12.75
CA GLN A 62 -1.31 0.36 -12.46
C GLN A 62 -1.33 -0.23 -11.05
N ALA A 63 -0.83 -1.47 -10.91
CA ALA A 63 -0.59 -2.09 -9.62
C ALA A 63 0.87 -1.92 -9.20
N LEU A 64 1.07 -1.60 -7.93
CA LEU A 64 2.36 -1.33 -7.32
C LEU A 64 2.59 -2.25 -6.13
N LEU A 65 3.83 -2.67 -5.89
CA LEU A 65 4.28 -3.24 -4.63
C LEU A 65 5.11 -2.17 -3.92
N VAL A 66 4.49 -1.49 -2.96
CA VAL A 66 5.04 -0.28 -2.35
C VAL A 66 5.89 -0.65 -1.15
N ALA A 67 7.20 -0.42 -1.18
CA ALA A 67 8.07 -0.52 -0.01
C ALA A 67 7.79 0.67 0.94
N LEU A 68 7.41 0.34 2.18
CA LEU A 68 7.08 1.28 3.25
C LEU A 68 8.27 1.50 4.18
N HIS A 69 8.21 2.57 4.96
CA HIS A 69 9.21 2.89 5.98
C HIS A 69 8.66 2.63 7.38
N PRO A 70 9.50 2.34 8.39
CA PRO A 70 9.09 2.43 9.78
C PRO A 70 8.36 3.74 10.07
N ALA A 71 7.20 3.66 10.73
CA ALA A 71 6.29 4.81 10.86
C ALA A 71 6.92 6.00 11.60
N ASN A 72 7.87 5.74 12.51
CA ASN A 72 8.61 6.79 13.22
C ASN A 72 9.57 7.60 12.32
N LEU A 73 9.81 7.16 11.08
CA LEU A 73 10.60 7.88 10.08
C LEU A 73 9.73 8.69 9.11
N VAL A 74 8.40 8.57 9.19
CA VAL A 74 7.46 9.15 8.23
C VAL A 74 6.68 10.30 8.86
N THR A 75 6.66 11.44 8.18
CA THR A 75 5.81 12.58 8.52
C THR A 75 4.56 12.57 7.65
N LEU A 76 3.42 12.27 8.26
CA LEU A 76 2.10 12.30 7.62
C LEU A 76 1.33 13.54 8.05
N ALA A 77 0.74 14.25 7.08
CA ALA A 77 0.00 15.48 7.28
C ALA A 77 -1.23 15.49 6.35
N PRO A 78 -2.47 15.45 6.88
CA PRO A 78 -2.80 15.46 8.31
C PRO A 78 -2.37 14.16 9.03
N VAL A 79 -2.34 14.22 10.36
CA VAL A 79 -2.06 13.06 11.22
C VAL A 79 -3.11 11.99 10.94
N PRO A 80 -2.71 10.75 10.61
CA PRO A 80 -3.65 9.69 10.33
C PRO A 80 -4.33 9.22 11.62
N LYS A 81 -5.44 8.50 11.45
CA LYS A 81 -6.19 7.91 12.57
C LYS A 81 -5.38 6.86 13.34
N GLU A 82 -4.48 6.15 12.66
CA GLU A 82 -3.63 5.11 13.23
C GLU A 82 -2.17 5.40 12.92
N ASN A 83 -1.34 5.23 13.95
CA ASN A 83 0.10 5.42 13.89
C ASN A 83 0.82 4.14 14.30
N GLY A 84 2.07 3.98 13.89
CA GLY A 84 2.89 2.80 14.21
C GLY A 84 3.01 1.82 13.04
N GLY A 85 3.78 0.76 13.27
CA GLY A 85 4.20 -0.18 12.22
C GLY A 85 4.99 0.52 11.13
N HIS A 86 4.53 0.42 9.89
CA HIS A 86 5.10 1.01 8.69
C HIS A 86 4.10 1.97 8.04
N ALA A 87 4.65 2.99 7.39
CA ALA A 87 3.92 4.06 6.75
C ALA A 87 4.64 4.53 5.48
N GLY A 88 3.96 5.36 4.71
CA GLY A 88 4.55 5.94 3.52
C GLY A 88 3.59 6.86 2.77
N THR A 89 4.16 7.63 1.85
CA THR A 89 3.42 8.52 0.97
C THR A 89 3.67 8.18 -0.50
N LEU A 90 2.64 8.38 -1.32
CA LEU A 90 2.70 8.31 -2.77
C LEU A 90 1.96 9.52 -3.36
N THR A 91 2.22 9.83 -4.63
CA THR A 91 1.50 10.91 -5.33
C THR A 91 0.58 10.36 -6.40
N LEU A 92 -0.74 10.53 -6.22
CA LEU A 92 -1.75 10.17 -7.21
C LEU A 92 -2.02 11.36 -8.14
N THR A 93 -2.04 11.11 -9.45
CA THR A 93 -2.51 12.09 -10.45
C THR A 93 -3.82 11.60 -11.08
N VAL A 94 -4.86 12.42 -11.01
CA VAL A 94 -6.17 12.18 -11.60
C VAL A 94 -6.37 13.17 -12.75
N GLN A 95 -6.66 12.66 -13.94
CA GLN A 95 -6.91 13.49 -15.12
C GLN A 95 -8.40 13.77 -15.35
N GLU A 96 -9.27 12.89 -14.86
CA GLU A 96 -10.71 12.94 -15.11
C GLU A 96 -11.48 12.88 -13.81
N ALA A 97 -12.58 13.64 -13.72
CA ALA A 97 -13.49 13.51 -12.58
C ALA A 97 -14.13 12.12 -12.56
N GLY A 98 -14.37 11.57 -11.37
CA GLY A 98 -15.12 10.32 -11.22
C GLY A 98 -14.89 9.65 -9.88
N ASN A 99 -15.37 8.42 -9.76
CA ASN A 99 -15.13 7.60 -8.58
C ASN A 99 -13.84 6.80 -8.79
N TYR A 100 -13.00 6.79 -7.77
CA TYR A 100 -11.74 6.09 -7.75
C TYR A 100 -11.67 5.19 -6.54
N ARG A 101 -11.19 3.97 -6.75
CA ARG A 101 -10.98 2.96 -5.74
C ARG A 101 -9.50 2.78 -5.48
N VAL A 102 -9.10 2.85 -4.22
CA VAL A 102 -7.78 2.44 -3.75
C VAL A 102 -7.89 1.04 -3.17
N ALA A 103 -7.32 0.05 -3.86
CA ALA A 103 -7.23 -1.34 -3.43
C ALA A 103 -5.88 -1.59 -2.75
N LEU A 104 -5.91 -2.28 -1.59
CA LEU A 104 -4.74 -2.61 -0.78
C LEU A 104 -4.68 -4.13 -0.52
N GLY A 105 -3.48 -4.69 -0.58
CA GLY A 105 -3.25 -6.13 -0.35
C GLY A 105 -3.09 -6.49 1.13
N GLY A 106 -2.79 -5.51 1.97
CA GLY A 106 -2.53 -5.68 3.39
C GLY A 106 -3.47 -4.88 4.30
N ARG A 107 -3.29 -5.04 5.61
CA ARG A 107 -3.93 -4.17 6.60
C ARG A 107 -3.19 -2.84 6.63
N ALA A 108 -3.86 -1.76 6.26
CA ALA A 108 -3.39 -0.39 6.48
C ALA A 108 -4.58 0.59 6.48
N TRP A 109 -4.32 1.76 7.05
CA TRP A 109 -5.12 2.94 6.80
C TRP A 109 -4.67 3.60 5.50
N VAL A 110 -5.62 4.20 4.79
CA VAL A 110 -5.37 4.97 3.59
C VAL A 110 -6.14 6.28 3.71
N ASP A 111 -5.41 7.38 3.60
CA ASP A 111 -5.97 8.72 3.49
C ASP A 111 -5.57 9.30 2.13
N LEU A 112 -6.53 9.79 1.35
CA LEU A 112 -6.25 10.68 0.23
C LEU A 112 -6.28 12.12 0.73
N VAL A 113 -5.20 12.86 0.50
CA VAL A 113 -5.03 14.22 0.98
C VAL A 113 -5.04 15.18 -0.21
N ASP A 114 -5.94 16.16 -0.15
CA ASP A 114 -6.00 17.30 -1.06
C ASP A 114 -5.75 18.59 -0.28
N LYS A 115 -4.73 19.36 -0.69
CA LYS A 115 -4.39 20.66 -0.10
C LYS A 115 -4.36 20.64 1.45
N GLY A 116 -3.71 19.60 2.00
CA GLY A 116 -3.52 19.44 3.45
C GLY A 116 -4.72 18.89 4.21
N ARG A 117 -5.81 18.51 3.53
CA ARG A 117 -6.99 17.89 4.16
C ARG A 117 -7.21 16.47 3.66
N ALA A 118 -7.42 15.54 4.58
CA ALA A 118 -7.87 14.20 4.23
C ALA A 118 -9.30 14.27 3.66
N LEU A 119 -9.52 13.59 2.54
CA LEU A 119 -10.83 13.46 1.91
C LEU A 119 -11.65 12.38 2.63
N SER A 120 -12.95 12.60 2.72
CA SER A 120 -13.89 11.54 3.12
C SER A 120 -13.94 10.47 2.05
N SER A 121 -13.89 9.20 2.46
CA SER A 121 -14.21 8.08 1.57
C SER A 121 -15.72 8.04 1.32
N SER A 122 -16.11 7.63 0.11
CA SER A 122 -17.51 7.43 -0.28
C SER A 122 -17.98 6.00 0.01
N ALA A 123 -17.06 5.03 0.03
CA ALA A 123 -17.33 3.64 0.41
C ALA A 123 -16.06 2.92 0.87
N HIS A 124 -16.23 1.81 1.59
CA HIS A 124 -15.14 0.90 1.93
C HIS A 124 -15.63 -0.55 1.98
N GLY A 125 -14.77 -1.49 1.62
CA GLY A 125 -15.11 -2.91 1.59
C GLY A 125 -13.90 -3.83 1.48
N HIS A 126 -14.18 -5.13 1.42
CA HIS A 126 -13.17 -6.15 1.10
C HIS A 126 -13.08 -6.34 -0.41
N GLY A 127 -11.90 -6.75 -0.89
CA GLY A 127 -11.75 -7.13 -2.29
C GLY A 127 -12.49 -8.42 -2.64
N PRO A 128 -12.61 -8.75 -3.93
CA PRO A 128 -13.22 -10.00 -4.35
C PRO A 128 -12.46 -11.19 -3.75
N LYS A 129 -13.20 -12.26 -3.44
CA LYS A 129 -12.64 -13.45 -2.77
C LYS A 129 -11.44 -14.00 -3.56
N CYS A 130 -10.40 -14.42 -2.85
CA CYS A 130 -9.21 -15.07 -3.43
C CYS A 130 -8.38 -14.22 -4.40
N THR A 131 -8.54 -12.89 -4.38
CA THR A 131 -7.72 -11.97 -5.21
C THR A 131 -6.44 -11.48 -4.53
N GLY A 132 -6.34 -11.65 -3.21
CA GLY A 132 -5.33 -10.99 -2.39
C GLY A 132 -5.61 -9.51 -2.11
N ILE A 133 -6.69 -8.93 -2.66
CA ILE A 133 -7.14 -7.58 -2.28
C ILE A 133 -7.86 -7.66 -0.94
N ARG A 134 -7.24 -7.08 0.08
CA ARG A 134 -7.72 -7.16 1.46
C ARG A 134 -8.67 -6.03 1.82
N LYS A 135 -8.47 -4.84 1.25
CA LYS A 135 -9.26 -3.64 1.52
C LYS A 135 -9.43 -2.82 0.24
N MET A 136 -10.60 -2.24 0.06
CA MET A 136 -10.90 -1.26 -0.99
C MET A 136 -11.54 -0.04 -0.34
N VAL A 137 -11.10 1.15 -0.75
CA VAL A 137 -11.65 2.43 -0.28
C VAL A 137 -11.91 3.32 -1.49
N ASP A 138 -13.13 3.83 -1.58
CA ASP A 138 -13.58 4.61 -2.71
C ASP A 138 -13.62 6.10 -2.37
N TYR A 139 -13.34 6.94 -3.37
CA TYR A 139 -13.33 8.39 -3.28
C TYR A 139 -13.91 8.98 -4.56
N THR A 140 -14.67 10.08 -4.43
CA THR A 140 -15.07 10.90 -5.57
C THR A 140 -14.01 11.97 -5.79
N LEU A 141 -13.28 11.89 -6.90
CA LEU A 141 -12.14 12.74 -7.21
C LEU A 141 -12.43 13.67 -8.39
N LYS A 142 -11.75 14.82 -8.40
CA LYS A 142 -11.69 15.76 -9.52
C LYS A 142 -10.31 15.66 -10.17
N PRO A 143 -10.11 16.21 -11.38
CA PRO A 143 -8.77 16.34 -11.93
C PRO A 143 -7.86 17.08 -10.96
N GLY A 144 -6.69 16.53 -10.68
CA GLY A 144 -5.80 17.06 -9.66
C GLY A 144 -4.71 16.08 -9.21
N ARG A 145 -3.87 16.57 -8.29
CA ARG A 145 -2.83 15.78 -7.62
C ARG A 145 -3.20 15.60 -6.16
N TYR A 146 -3.08 14.37 -5.68
CA TYR A 146 -3.43 13.96 -4.33
C TYR A 146 -2.24 13.24 -3.69
N THR A 147 -2.07 13.38 -2.38
CA THR A 147 -1.15 12.52 -1.62
C THR A 147 -1.92 11.31 -1.12
N ILE A 148 -1.46 10.10 -1.43
CA ILE A 148 -1.88 8.90 -0.73
C ILE A 148 -1.01 8.77 0.51
N GLN A 149 -1.61 8.73 1.70
CA GLN A 149 -0.93 8.36 2.93
C GLN A 149 -1.31 6.94 3.31
N LEU A 150 -0.31 6.08 3.52
CA LEU A 150 -0.47 4.76 4.10
C LEU A 150 0.07 4.78 5.53
N SER A 151 -0.68 4.25 6.48
CA SER A 151 -0.24 4.14 7.88
C SER A 151 -0.75 2.89 8.57
N GLY A 152 -0.10 2.52 9.68
CA GLY A 152 -0.53 1.40 10.52
C GLY A 152 -0.34 0.01 9.88
N SER A 153 0.53 -0.11 8.87
CA SER A 153 0.83 -1.41 8.26
C SER A 153 1.80 -2.20 9.14
N GLN A 154 1.48 -3.45 9.46
CA GLN A 154 2.46 -4.33 10.12
C GLN A 154 3.52 -4.82 9.13
N ALA A 155 3.16 -4.95 7.85
CA ALA A 155 4.09 -5.29 6.78
C ALA A 155 4.88 -4.05 6.32
N ASP A 156 6.12 -4.27 5.92
CA ASP A 156 7.04 -3.30 5.34
C ASP A 156 6.81 -3.04 3.85
N ASN A 157 5.84 -3.72 3.23
CA ASN A 157 5.35 -3.36 1.90
C ASN A 157 3.84 -3.50 1.77
N MET A 158 3.30 -2.91 0.71
CA MET A 158 1.87 -2.86 0.45
C MET A 158 1.59 -2.98 -1.05
N PRO A 159 0.96 -4.07 -1.52
CA PRO A 159 0.30 -4.08 -2.81
C PRO A 159 -0.77 -2.98 -2.87
N LEU A 160 -0.71 -2.13 -3.87
CA LEU A 160 -1.61 -1.00 -4.05
C LEU A 160 -1.99 -0.84 -5.52
N LEU A 161 -3.28 -0.60 -5.78
CA LEU A 161 -3.77 -0.19 -7.09
C LEU A 161 -4.83 0.88 -6.92
N VAL A 162 -4.76 1.92 -7.75
CA VAL A 162 -5.84 2.90 -7.88
C VAL A 162 -6.57 2.64 -9.19
N ALA A 163 -7.87 2.39 -9.15
CA ALA A 163 -8.71 2.22 -10.33
C ALA A 163 -9.75 3.33 -10.40
N LYS A 164 -10.10 3.76 -11.61
CA LYS A 164 -11.37 4.46 -11.83
C LYS A 164 -12.49 3.41 -11.82
N VAL A 165 -13.57 3.67 -11.09
CA VAL A 165 -14.72 2.76 -10.96
C VAL A 165 -15.99 3.46 -11.42
N GLY A 166 -16.83 2.75 -12.17
CA GLY A 166 -18.03 3.31 -12.83
C GLY A 166 -17.82 3.48 -14.32
#